data_AF-A0A1I8GR81-F1
#
_entry.id   AF-A0A1I8GR81-F1
#
_cell.length_a   1.000
_cell.length_b   1.000
_cell.length_c   1.000
_cell.angle_alpha   90.00
_cell.angle_beta   90.00
_cell.angle_gamma   90.00
#
_symmetry.space_group_name_H-M   'P 1'
#
loop_
_entity.id
_entity.type
_entity.pdbx_description
1 polymer ?
#
loop_
_entity_poly.entity_id
_entity_poly.type
_entity_poly.pdbx_seq_one_letter_code
_entity_poly.pdbx_strand_id
1 'polypeptide(L)'
;LRCLPDSAFSSPPLFSSSCRGALDDLDVSIASCRSLSRLLQNLVDGADAAEEAELSLKRKGKRLAGPPARPLDGIFDPTELQPMTLTPPAWVCRWVDCVTAGIGLGYQLPDGSVGAVFNDGCRALQRCSSPDVLYSWSAVKVEDKDEAKRLKLLGLFRSYLEQNLASAADALSSEVDSASGRENCRNELLDVGDSTRDRAPILVMAWMRTRRYVAFCMSDGVLQVNNLSDHSKLIQCPQSESVCLIKPSGSPPPLAQFYKFCQLLKLPSGCTRGERDTFDYKFRCMLANAEELARALLKRLLEEKRLR
;
A
#
# COMPACT_ATOMS: atom_id res chain seq x y z
N LEU A 1 22.71 10.84 -5.52
CA LEU A 1 22.31 9.46 -5.16
C LEU A 1 22.49 8.59 -6.39
N ARG A 2 23.63 7.89 -6.52
CA ARG A 2 23.80 6.87 -7.58
C ARG A 2 23.22 5.57 -7.01
N CYS A 3 22.16 5.03 -7.63
CA CYS A 3 21.64 3.71 -7.25
C CYS A 3 22.73 2.66 -7.51
N LEU A 4 23.12 1.94 -6.46
CA LEU A 4 24.07 0.83 -6.52
C LEU A 4 23.31 -0.50 -6.79
N PRO A 5 23.96 -1.49 -7.41
CA PRO A 5 23.30 -2.67 -7.94
C PRO A 5 22.67 -3.57 -6.86
N ASP A 6 21.60 -4.27 -7.25
CA ASP A 6 20.69 -5.13 -6.46
C ASP A 6 21.35 -6.31 -5.70
N SER A 7 22.67 -6.43 -5.67
CA SER A 7 23.38 -7.63 -5.20
C SER A 7 23.42 -7.82 -3.67
N ALA A 8 22.91 -6.89 -2.87
CA ALA A 8 22.94 -6.97 -1.40
C ALA A 8 21.78 -7.75 -0.76
N PHE A 9 20.78 -8.21 -1.53
CA PHE A 9 19.59 -8.86 -0.99
C PHE A 9 19.55 -10.36 -1.31
N SER A 10 20.23 -11.18 -0.50
CA SER A 10 19.90 -12.60 -0.43
C SER A 10 18.62 -12.78 0.39
N SER A 11 17.46 -12.69 -0.26
CA SER A 11 16.18 -13.08 0.32
C SER A 11 15.91 -14.56 0.06
N PRO A 12 15.25 -15.29 0.99
CA PRO A 12 14.86 -16.69 0.80
C PRO A 12 13.92 -16.86 -0.41
N PRO A 13 13.78 -18.07 -0.97
CA PRO A 13 13.02 -18.28 -2.19
C PRO A 13 11.51 -18.11 -1.90
N LEU A 14 10.97 -16.93 -2.18
CA LEU A 14 9.54 -16.69 -2.17
C LEU A 14 8.95 -17.22 -3.50
N PHE A 15 8.57 -18.49 -3.46
CA PHE A 15 7.75 -19.33 -4.35
C PHE A 15 7.63 -19.10 -5.87
N SER A 16 7.54 -20.28 -6.52
CA SER A 16 7.44 -20.59 -7.94
C SER A 16 6.17 -20.08 -8.63
N SER A 17 6.22 -20.10 -9.96
CA SER A 17 5.25 -19.66 -10.96
C SER A 17 3.83 -20.26 -10.89
N SER A 18 3.41 -20.86 -9.78
CA SER A 18 2.11 -21.54 -9.68
C SER A 18 1.26 -21.01 -8.52
N CYS A 19 0.43 -20.00 -8.77
CA CYS A 19 -0.63 -19.52 -7.86
C CYS A 19 -1.79 -20.55 -7.69
N ARG A 20 -1.61 -21.83 -8.07
CA ARG A 20 -2.70 -22.82 -8.19
C ARG A 20 -3.50 -22.98 -6.89
N GLY A 21 -2.85 -22.99 -5.73
CA GLY A 21 -3.53 -23.11 -4.43
C GLY A 21 -3.99 -21.80 -3.78
N ALA A 22 -3.80 -20.64 -4.45
CA ALA A 22 -4.30 -19.34 -3.99
C ALA A 22 -5.65 -18.97 -4.64
N LEU A 23 -6.03 -19.67 -5.72
CA LEU A 23 -7.28 -19.45 -6.44
C LEU A 23 -8.49 -20.08 -5.73
N ASP A 24 -8.27 -21.16 -4.96
CA ASP A 24 -9.33 -21.95 -4.33
C ASP A 24 -9.85 -21.35 -3.01
N ASP A 25 -9.11 -20.43 -2.39
CA ASP A 25 -9.37 -19.90 -1.03
C ASP A 25 -9.40 -18.35 -1.01
N LEU A 26 -10.06 -17.71 -1.99
CA LEU A 26 -10.14 -16.23 -2.06
C LEU A 26 -10.75 -15.63 -0.78
N ASP A 27 -11.79 -16.27 -0.24
CA ASP A 27 -12.45 -15.86 1.01
C ASP A 27 -11.48 -15.83 2.19
N VAL A 28 -10.61 -16.84 2.28
CA VAL A 28 -9.59 -16.95 3.33
C VAL A 28 -8.55 -15.85 3.17
N SER A 29 -8.10 -15.59 1.94
CA SER A 29 -7.13 -14.53 1.65
C SER A 29 -7.71 -13.15 2.00
N ILE A 30 -8.97 -12.89 1.62
CA ILE A 30 -9.68 -11.65 1.96
C ILE A 30 -9.84 -11.51 3.48
N ALA A 31 -10.27 -12.56 4.18
CA ALA A 31 -10.42 -12.54 5.64
C ALA A 31 -9.07 -12.31 6.35
N SER A 32 -8.01 -12.95 5.86
CA SER A 32 -6.66 -12.79 6.40
C SER A 32 -6.12 -11.38 6.18
N CYS A 33 -6.23 -10.85 4.96
CA CYS A 33 -5.85 -9.47 4.64
C CYS A 33 -6.62 -8.46 5.49
N ARG A 34 -7.93 -8.64 5.68
CA ARG A 34 -8.76 -7.81 6.58
C ARG A 34 -8.23 -7.85 8.02
N SER A 35 -7.97 -9.04 8.56
CA SER A 35 -7.46 -9.21 9.92
C SER A 35 -6.08 -8.58 10.10
N LEU A 36 -5.15 -8.82 9.19
CA LEU A 36 -3.79 -8.27 9.27
C LEU A 36 -3.77 -6.75 9.15
N SER A 37 -4.62 -6.18 8.29
CA SER A 37 -4.73 -4.73 8.15
C SER A 37 -5.28 -4.06 9.41
N ARG A 38 -6.24 -4.68 10.11
CA ARG A 38 -6.67 -4.20 11.44
C ARG A 38 -5.55 -4.30 12.49
N LEU A 39 -4.78 -5.38 12.50
CA LEU A 39 -3.67 -5.54 13.43
C LEU A 39 -2.56 -4.51 13.18
N LEU A 40 -2.25 -4.23 11.91
CA LEU A 40 -1.32 -3.17 11.52
C LEU A 40 -1.82 -1.80 12.01
N GLN A 41 -3.10 -1.50 11.78
CA GLN A 41 -3.72 -0.26 12.27
C GLN A 41 -3.61 -0.13 13.79
N ASN A 42 -4.00 -1.16 14.54
CA ASN A 42 -3.95 -1.13 16.01
C ASN A 42 -2.52 -0.92 16.54
N LEU A 43 -1.52 -1.53 15.92
CA LEU A 43 -0.12 -1.32 16.32
C LEU A 43 0.37 0.09 15.99
N VAL A 44 -0.04 0.63 14.85
CA VAL A 44 0.26 2.00 14.44
C VAL A 44 -0.37 3.02 15.40
N ASP A 45 -1.61 2.79 15.81
CA ASP A 45 -2.34 3.63 16.78
C ASP A 45 -1.81 3.49 18.21
N GLY A 46 -0.85 2.58 18.45
CA GLY A 46 -0.29 2.33 19.76
C GLY A 46 -1.21 1.55 20.70
N ALA A 47 -2.33 1.00 20.20
CA ALA A 47 -3.20 0.13 20.98
C ALA A 47 -2.45 -1.13 21.47
N ASP A 48 -2.93 -1.73 22.56
CA ASP A 48 -2.38 -2.99 23.05
C ASP A 48 -2.83 -4.17 22.18
N ALA A 49 -2.23 -4.25 20.99
CA ALA A 49 -2.47 -5.31 20.00
C ALA A 49 -1.25 -6.20 19.80
N ALA A 50 -0.23 -6.11 20.66
CA ALA A 50 1.02 -6.85 20.49
C ALA A 50 0.80 -8.36 20.64
N GLU A 51 0.07 -8.77 21.69
CA GLU A 51 -0.24 -10.17 21.95
C GLU A 51 -1.11 -10.77 20.83
N GLU A 52 -2.15 -10.04 20.39
CA GLU A 52 -3.03 -10.49 19.31
C GLU A 52 -2.26 -10.63 17.98
N ALA A 53 -1.40 -9.67 17.67
CA ALA A 53 -0.56 -9.73 16.48
C ALA A 53 0.43 -10.90 16.53
N GLU A 54 1.04 -11.18 17.69
CA GLU A 54 1.89 -12.35 17.88
C GLU A 54 1.13 -13.66 17.70
N LEU A 55 -0.07 -13.78 18.27
CA LEU A 55 -0.93 -14.94 18.09
C LEU A 55 -1.30 -15.13 16.61
N SER A 56 -1.62 -14.04 15.92
CA SER A 56 -1.93 -14.05 14.48
C SER A 56 -0.72 -14.49 13.63
N LEU A 57 0.50 -14.09 14.00
CA LEU A 57 1.73 -14.56 13.36
C LEU A 57 2.06 -16.03 13.67
N LYS A 58 1.76 -16.51 14.89
CA LYS A 58 1.97 -17.91 15.31
C LYS A 58 1.02 -18.89 14.63
N ARG A 59 -0.17 -18.45 14.21
CA ARG A 59 -1.16 -19.27 13.49
C ARG A 59 -0.75 -19.75 12.09
N LYS A 60 0.54 -19.65 11.71
CA LYS A 60 1.08 -20.13 10.42
C LYS A 60 0.47 -21.48 10.02
N GLY A 61 -0.31 -21.49 8.94
CA GLY A 61 -0.54 -22.70 8.14
C GLY A 61 -1.67 -23.62 8.56
N LYS A 62 -2.49 -23.34 9.60
CA LYS A 62 -3.83 -23.96 9.63
C LYS A 62 -4.71 -23.16 8.67
N ARG A 63 -4.66 -23.53 7.39
CA ARG A 63 -5.82 -23.33 6.50
C ARG A 63 -6.95 -24.06 7.22
N LEU A 64 -7.73 -23.34 8.00
CA LEU A 64 -9.06 -23.79 8.31
C LEU A 64 -9.70 -23.89 6.94
N ALA A 65 -9.98 -25.12 6.49
CA ALA A 65 -10.97 -25.29 5.45
C ALA A 65 -12.19 -24.53 5.96
N GLY A 66 -12.40 -23.34 5.41
CA GLY A 66 -13.67 -22.67 5.60
C GLY A 66 -14.73 -23.65 5.14
N PRO A 67 -15.92 -23.66 5.77
CA PRO A 67 -17.04 -24.37 5.17
C PRO A 67 -17.08 -23.97 3.69
N PRO A 68 -17.21 -24.94 2.74
CA PRO A 68 -17.21 -24.64 1.33
C PRO A 68 -18.17 -23.48 1.11
N ALA A 69 -17.70 -22.43 0.43
CA ALA A 69 -18.53 -21.28 0.10
C ALA A 69 -19.83 -21.84 -0.47
N ARG A 70 -20.94 -21.65 0.25
CA ARG A 70 -22.24 -22.07 -0.29
C ARG A 70 -22.36 -21.34 -1.63
N PRO A 71 -22.67 -22.05 -2.73
CA PRO A 71 -23.07 -21.37 -3.94
C PRO A 71 -24.12 -20.35 -3.54
N LEU A 72 -23.83 -19.07 -3.76
CA LEU A 72 -24.86 -18.06 -3.64
C LEU A 72 -25.78 -18.33 -4.83
N ASP A 73 -26.83 -19.13 -4.61
CA ASP A 73 -27.90 -19.43 -5.58
C ASP A 73 -28.75 -18.18 -5.91
N GLY A 74 -28.24 -16.98 -5.61
CA GLY A 74 -28.84 -15.72 -6.01
C GLY A 74 -28.41 -15.37 -7.43
N ILE A 75 -29.37 -14.89 -8.22
CA ILE A 75 -29.12 -14.22 -9.50
C ILE A 75 -28.07 -13.13 -9.24
N PHE A 76 -26.85 -13.35 -9.74
CA PHE A 76 -25.76 -12.41 -9.65
C PHE A 76 -26.11 -11.16 -10.47
N ASP A 77 -26.26 -10.01 -9.81
CA ASP A 77 -26.44 -8.73 -10.49
C ASP A 77 -25.05 -8.13 -10.85
N PRO A 78 -24.70 -8.03 -12.15
CA PRO A 78 -23.41 -7.48 -12.59
C PRO A 78 -23.20 -6.02 -12.15
N THR A 79 -24.29 -5.31 -11.86
CA THR A 79 -24.26 -3.91 -11.39
C THR A 79 -23.62 -3.78 -10.01
N GLU A 80 -23.63 -4.85 -9.19
CA GLU A 80 -23.00 -4.87 -7.87
C GLU A 80 -21.45 -4.94 -7.90
N LEU A 81 -20.85 -5.26 -9.05
CA LEU A 81 -19.38 -5.25 -9.24
C LEU A 81 -18.84 -3.93 -9.79
N GLN A 82 -19.70 -2.93 -10.03
CA GLN A 82 -19.21 -1.66 -10.53
C GLN A 82 -18.21 -1.04 -9.54
N PRO A 83 -17.02 -0.63 -10.01
CA PRO A 83 -16.04 0.02 -9.16
C PRO A 83 -16.65 1.26 -8.52
N MET A 84 -16.49 1.42 -7.21
CA MET A 84 -16.97 2.64 -6.57
C MET A 84 -16.19 3.85 -7.10
N THR A 85 -16.88 4.97 -7.29
CA THR A 85 -16.24 6.27 -7.53
C THR A 85 -15.69 6.81 -6.21
N LEU A 86 -14.64 6.17 -5.69
CA LEU A 86 -13.89 6.65 -4.54
C LEU A 86 -12.61 7.31 -5.01
N THR A 87 -12.20 8.38 -4.34
CA THR A 87 -10.81 8.83 -4.41
C THR A 87 -9.92 7.80 -3.70
N PRO A 88 -8.74 7.46 -4.24
CA PRO A 88 -7.80 6.61 -3.52
C PRO A 88 -7.46 7.24 -2.17
N PRO A 89 -7.27 6.45 -1.09
CA PRO A 89 -6.70 7.01 0.14
C PRO A 89 -5.30 7.57 -0.15
N ALA A 90 -4.69 8.30 0.79
CA ALA A 90 -3.29 8.68 0.66
C ALA A 90 -2.41 7.45 0.39
N TRP A 91 -1.59 7.51 -0.67
CA TRP A 91 -0.77 6.38 -1.11
C TRP A 91 0.57 6.85 -1.67
N VAL A 92 1.59 5.99 -1.64
CA VAL A 92 2.93 6.31 -2.14
C VAL A 92 2.96 6.28 -3.67
N CYS A 93 3.02 7.45 -4.31
CA CYS A 93 3.00 7.61 -5.76
C CYS A 93 4.40 7.56 -6.40
N ARG A 94 5.44 7.98 -5.67
CA ARG A 94 6.86 7.84 -6.03
C ARG A 94 7.67 7.40 -4.81
N TRP A 95 8.74 6.64 -5.03
CA TRP A 95 9.62 6.19 -3.95
C TRP A 95 11.03 5.91 -4.46
N VAL A 96 12.01 6.01 -3.56
CA VAL A 96 13.41 5.67 -3.79
C VAL A 96 13.98 4.92 -2.58
N ASP A 97 14.53 3.75 -2.84
CA ASP A 97 15.25 2.95 -1.83
C ASP A 97 16.71 3.44 -1.76
N CYS A 98 17.05 4.08 -0.65
CA CYS A 98 18.41 4.56 -0.32
C CYS A 98 18.98 3.85 0.91
N VAL A 99 18.55 2.59 1.19
CA VAL A 99 19.07 1.81 2.32
C VAL A 99 20.56 1.58 2.18
N THR A 100 21.04 1.24 0.97
CA THR A 100 22.47 1.00 0.69
C THR A 100 23.32 2.28 0.83
N ALA A 101 22.72 3.46 0.70
CA ALA A 101 23.36 4.74 0.95
C ALA A 101 23.31 5.17 2.43
N GLY A 102 22.79 4.33 3.32
CA GLY A 102 22.72 4.57 4.76
C GLY A 102 21.61 5.51 5.22
N ILE A 103 20.71 5.94 4.31
CA ILE A 103 19.66 6.93 4.64
C ILE A 103 18.35 6.25 5.03
N GLY A 104 17.83 5.38 4.15
CA GLY A 104 16.52 4.75 4.31
C GLY A 104 15.65 4.89 3.06
N LEU A 105 14.34 5.03 3.22
CA LEU A 105 13.37 5.23 2.14
C LEU A 105 13.03 6.71 1.98
N GLY A 106 13.03 7.22 0.75
CA GLY A 106 12.35 8.48 0.39
C GLY A 106 11.08 8.19 -0.40
N TYR A 107 10.00 8.91 -0.14
CA TYR A 107 8.70 8.72 -0.81
C TYR A 107 7.95 10.03 -1.04
N GLN A 108 7.01 10.02 -2.00
CA GLN A 108 6.09 11.12 -2.27
C GLN A 108 4.65 10.60 -2.29
N LEU A 109 3.74 11.41 -1.75
CA LEU A 109 2.29 11.22 -1.75
C LEU A 109 1.64 12.00 -2.90
N PRO A 110 0.36 11.71 -3.25
CA PRO A 110 -0.28 12.30 -4.42
C PRO A 110 -0.50 13.81 -4.28
N ASP A 111 -0.57 14.31 -3.04
CA ASP A 111 -0.68 15.73 -2.69
C ASP A 111 0.65 16.50 -2.86
N GLY A 112 1.70 15.83 -3.34
CA GLY A 112 3.05 16.39 -3.49
C GLY A 112 3.88 16.38 -2.20
N SER A 113 3.30 15.97 -1.06
CA SER A 113 4.03 15.86 0.20
C SER A 113 5.13 14.81 0.08
N VAL A 114 6.29 15.09 0.66
CA VAL A 114 7.48 14.21 0.57
C VAL A 114 7.85 13.76 1.97
N GLY A 115 8.07 12.46 2.13
CA GLY A 115 8.47 11.88 3.39
C GLY A 115 9.64 10.91 3.27
N ALA A 116 10.12 10.47 4.42
CA ALA A 116 11.18 9.51 4.55
C ALA A 116 10.99 8.59 5.76
N VAL A 117 11.41 7.35 5.60
CA VAL A 117 11.61 6.40 6.71
C VAL A 117 13.09 6.16 6.84
N PHE A 118 13.69 6.75 7.86
CA PHE A 118 15.13 6.69 8.11
C PHE A 118 15.53 5.37 8.79
N ASN A 119 16.78 4.97 8.57
CA ASN A 119 17.32 3.72 9.14
C ASN A 119 17.40 3.73 10.67
N ASP A 120 17.41 4.91 11.29
CA ASP A 120 17.37 5.11 12.73
C ASP A 120 15.95 4.97 13.33
N GLY A 121 14.95 4.63 12.50
CA GLY A 121 13.56 4.48 12.91
C GLY A 121 12.79 5.81 12.97
N CYS A 122 13.41 6.95 12.67
CA CYS A 122 12.68 8.19 12.50
C CYS A 122 11.88 8.15 11.19
N ARG A 123 10.65 8.65 11.24
CA ARG A 123 9.78 8.87 10.08
C ARG A 123 9.53 10.36 10.01
N ALA A 124 9.66 10.94 8.83
CA ALA A 124 9.43 12.37 8.67
C ALA A 124 8.69 12.68 7.39
N LEU A 125 7.91 13.75 7.38
CA LEU A 125 7.20 14.25 6.22
C LEU A 125 7.18 15.77 6.19
N GLN A 126 7.47 16.31 5.02
CA GLN A 126 7.33 17.72 4.68
C GLN A 126 6.14 17.86 3.74
N ARG A 127 5.11 18.57 4.19
CA ARG A 127 3.88 18.77 3.42
C ARG A 127 4.16 19.69 2.23
N CYS A 128 3.46 19.47 1.11
CA CYS A 128 3.58 20.36 -0.05
C CYS A 128 3.12 21.80 0.28
N SER A 129 1.99 21.92 1.00
CA SER A 129 1.38 23.22 1.35
C SER A 129 2.09 23.98 2.48
N SER A 130 2.92 23.29 3.27
CA SER A 130 3.66 23.88 4.39
C SER A 130 5.09 23.33 4.41
N PRO A 131 5.94 23.76 3.46
CA PRO A 131 7.30 23.25 3.32
C PRO A 131 8.18 23.54 4.54
N ASP A 132 7.86 24.56 5.32
CA ASP A 132 8.64 24.91 6.52
C ASP A 132 8.29 24.03 7.74
N VAL A 133 7.23 23.21 7.65
CA VAL A 133 6.79 22.34 8.75
C VAL A 133 7.27 20.91 8.49
N LEU A 134 8.09 20.40 9.41
CA LEU A 134 8.50 19.02 9.44
C LEU A 134 7.64 18.25 10.44
N TYR A 135 6.88 17.29 9.93
CA TYR A 135 6.20 16.32 10.77
C TYR A 135 7.15 15.17 11.00
N SER A 136 7.52 14.91 12.26
CA SER A 136 8.36 13.77 12.61
C SER A 136 7.67 12.85 13.60
N TRP A 137 7.89 11.55 13.39
CA TRP A 137 7.54 10.51 14.33
C TRP A 137 8.80 9.73 14.63
N SER A 138 9.12 9.60 15.91
CA SER A 138 10.25 8.82 16.37
C SER A 138 9.91 8.28 17.76
N ALA A 139 10.33 7.05 18.03
CA ALA A 139 10.25 6.50 19.39
C ALA A 139 11.22 7.21 20.34
N VAL A 140 12.31 7.76 19.80
CA VAL A 140 13.38 8.41 20.54
C VAL A 140 13.33 9.91 20.27
N LYS A 141 13.55 10.72 21.31
CA LYS A 141 13.63 12.17 21.19
C LYS A 141 14.76 12.53 20.20
N VAL A 142 14.41 13.27 19.16
CA VAL A 142 15.34 13.72 18.13
C VAL A 142 15.98 15.04 18.58
N GLU A 143 17.29 15.21 18.35
CA GLU A 143 17.95 16.50 18.51
C GLU A 143 17.66 17.43 17.33
N ASP A 144 17.52 18.74 17.59
CA ASP A 144 17.22 19.77 16.59
C ASP A 144 18.20 19.78 15.39
N LYS A 145 19.48 19.46 15.64
CA LYS A 145 20.50 19.38 14.58
C LYS A 145 20.21 18.28 13.56
N ASP A 146 19.60 17.19 14.00
CA ASP A 146 19.24 16.09 13.11
C ASP A 146 17.93 16.39 12.37
N GLU A 147 17.05 17.19 12.95
CA GLU A 147 15.84 17.67 12.28
C GLU A 147 16.16 18.55 11.06
N ALA A 148 17.09 19.50 11.19
CA ALA A 148 17.54 20.33 10.07
C ALA A 148 18.18 19.50 8.93
N LYS A 149 18.96 18.47 9.28
CA LYS A 149 19.53 17.54 8.28
C LYS A 149 18.43 16.76 7.56
N ARG A 150 17.42 16.26 8.30
CA ARG A 150 16.29 15.51 7.73
C ARG A 150 15.46 16.38 6.79
N LEU A 151 15.19 17.64 7.15
CA LEU A 151 14.50 18.58 6.27
C LEU A 151 15.27 18.79 4.96
N LYS A 152 16.59 18.95 5.02
CA LYS A 152 17.44 19.05 3.83
C LYS A 152 17.40 17.78 2.96
N LEU A 153 17.42 16.59 3.58
CA LEU A 153 17.29 15.33 2.86
C LEU A 153 15.91 15.18 2.18
N LEU A 154 14.84 15.63 2.81
CA LEU A 154 13.51 15.65 2.20
C LEU A 154 13.46 16.55 0.97
N GLY A 155 14.10 17.73 1.01
CA GLY A 155 14.26 18.59 -0.16
C GLY A 155 15.00 17.89 -1.31
N LEU A 156 16.07 17.15 -1.01
CA LEU A 156 16.80 16.35 -2.00
C LEU A 156 15.94 15.22 -2.58
N PHE A 157 15.17 14.53 -1.73
CA PHE A 157 14.23 13.51 -2.19
C PHE A 157 13.16 14.10 -3.10
N ARG A 158 12.57 15.25 -2.74
CA ARG A 158 11.57 15.94 -3.57
C ARG A 158 12.11 16.19 -4.98
N SER A 159 13.25 16.87 -5.08
CA SER A 159 13.88 17.16 -6.38
C SER A 159 14.18 15.89 -7.15
N TYR A 160 14.70 14.85 -6.50
CA TYR A 160 15.02 13.59 -7.16
C TYR A 160 13.77 12.86 -7.68
N LEU A 161 12.76 12.70 -6.83
CA LEU A 161 11.53 11.97 -7.16
C LEU A 161 10.79 12.65 -8.32
N GLU A 162 10.66 13.97 -8.28
CA GLU A 162 9.95 14.74 -9.31
C GLU A 162 10.68 14.78 -10.65
N GLN A 163 12.02 14.87 -10.63
CA GLN A 163 12.82 14.95 -11.86
C GLN A 163 13.01 13.60 -12.56
N ASN A 164 12.98 12.49 -11.81
CA ASN A 164 13.44 11.19 -12.32
C ASN A 164 12.35 10.12 -12.41
N LEU A 165 11.21 10.29 -11.74
CA LEU A 165 10.20 9.22 -11.64
C LEU A 165 8.83 9.65 -12.17
N ALA A 166 8.21 8.79 -12.97
CA ALA A 166 6.81 8.93 -13.34
C ALA A 166 5.88 8.68 -12.13
N SER A 167 4.75 9.37 -12.06
CA SER A 167 3.74 9.17 -11.01
C SER A 167 2.45 8.61 -11.62
N ALA A 168 1.95 7.52 -11.02
CA ALA A 168 0.63 7.03 -11.39
C ALA A 168 -0.51 7.93 -10.87
N ALA A 169 -0.23 8.87 -9.96
CA ALA A 169 -1.19 9.92 -9.60
C ALA A 169 -1.40 10.92 -10.75
N ASP A 170 -0.33 11.27 -11.48
CA ASP A 170 -0.41 12.19 -12.63
C ASP A 170 -1.24 11.57 -13.77
N ALA A 171 -1.11 10.26 -13.98
CA ALA A 171 -1.93 9.53 -14.96
C ALA A 171 -3.40 9.45 -14.55
N LEU A 172 -3.68 9.25 -13.25
CA LEU A 172 -5.04 9.16 -12.73
C LEU A 172 -5.76 10.53 -12.78
N SER A 173 -5.07 11.63 -12.49
CA SER A 173 -5.66 12.97 -12.61
C SER A 173 -6.08 13.28 -14.04
N SER A 174 -5.25 12.93 -15.03
CA SER A 174 -5.57 13.14 -16.44
C SER A 174 -6.80 12.35 -16.91
N GLU A 175 -7.04 11.16 -16.34
CA GLU A 175 -8.24 10.37 -16.62
C GLU A 175 -9.50 11.05 -16.07
N VAL A 176 -9.44 11.55 -14.84
CA VAL A 176 -10.55 12.27 -14.21
C VAL A 176 -10.87 13.57 -14.94
N ASP A 177 -9.85 14.34 -15.36
CA ASP A 177 -10.04 15.56 -16.14
C ASP A 177 -10.73 15.27 -17.49
N SER A 178 -10.35 14.16 -18.15
CA SER A 178 -10.92 13.73 -19.44
C SER A 178 -12.37 13.21 -19.33
N ALA A 179 -12.70 12.55 -18.21
CA ALA A 179 -14.04 12.00 -17.97
C ALA A 179 -15.04 13.06 -17.46
N SER A 180 -14.57 14.08 -16.75
CA SER A 180 -15.41 15.12 -16.14
C SER A 180 -15.54 16.40 -16.95
N GLY A 181 -14.73 16.58 -18.02
CA GLY A 181 -14.71 17.78 -18.84
C GLY A 181 -14.32 19.05 -18.06
N ARG A 182 -13.74 18.90 -16.87
CA ARG A 182 -13.34 20.00 -15.99
C ARG A 182 -11.82 20.12 -15.98
N GLU A 183 -11.35 21.24 -16.51
CA GLU A 183 -9.95 21.66 -16.48
C GLU A 183 -9.57 22.12 -15.06
N ASN A 184 -9.46 21.23 -14.06
CA ASN A 184 -8.77 21.45 -12.76
C ASN A 184 -9.01 20.37 -11.66
N CYS A 185 -9.33 19.11 -11.97
CA CYS A 185 -9.58 18.10 -10.92
C CYS A 185 -8.33 17.65 -10.15
N ARG A 186 -7.15 18.25 -10.40
CA ARG A 186 -5.95 18.09 -9.56
C ARG A 186 -6.25 18.40 -8.10
N ASN A 187 -7.17 19.35 -7.83
CA ASN A 187 -7.62 19.62 -6.47
C ASN A 187 -8.63 18.57 -5.99
N GLU A 188 -9.61 18.07 -6.74
CA GLU A 188 -10.66 17.19 -6.18
C GLU A 188 -10.16 15.77 -5.81
N LEU A 189 -9.12 15.24 -6.47
CA LEU A 189 -8.43 14.00 -6.03
C LEU A 189 -7.62 14.20 -4.73
N LEU A 190 -7.33 15.45 -4.35
CA LEU A 190 -6.45 15.85 -3.25
C LEU A 190 -7.15 16.71 -2.17
N ASP A 191 -8.35 17.20 -2.46
CA ASP A 191 -9.14 18.12 -1.65
C ASP A 191 -10.12 17.30 -0.83
N VAL A 192 -9.58 16.66 0.19
CA VAL A 192 -10.35 16.19 1.34
C VAL A 192 -10.69 17.42 2.21
N GLY A 193 -11.23 18.48 1.62
CA GLY A 193 -11.66 19.71 2.29
C GLY A 193 -10.59 20.50 3.06
N ASP A 194 -10.89 21.78 3.23
CA ASP A 194 -10.20 22.77 4.09
C ASP A 194 -9.95 22.29 5.55
N SER A 195 -10.56 21.18 5.96
CA SER A 195 -10.41 20.52 7.27
C SER A 195 -9.12 19.71 7.45
N THR A 196 -8.26 19.59 6.44
CA THR A 196 -7.02 18.77 6.49
C THR A 196 -5.79 19.51 7.01
N ARG A 197 -5.83 20.85 7.10
CA ARG A 197 -4.70 21.64 7.64
C ARG A 197 -4.36 21.26 9.08
N ASP A 198 -5.38 20.93 9.88
CA ASP A 198 -5.25 20.53 11.29
C ASP A 198 -5.08 19.02 11.52
N ARG A 199 -5.26 18.18 10.50
CA ARG A 199 -5.03 16.74 10.64
C ARG A 199 -3.54 16.40 10.50
N ALA A 200 -3.08 15.52 11.37
CA ALA A 200 -1.75 14.92 11.26
C ALA A 200 -1.58 14.28 9.88
N PRO A 201 -0.44 14.49 9.19
CA PRO A 201 -0.23 13.91 7.88
C PRO A 201 -0.09 12.39 7.94
N ILE A 202 -0.41 11.73 6.83
CA ILE A 202 -0.21 10.29 6.69
C ILE A 202 1.28 9.99 6.47
N LEU A 203 1.87 9.22 7.38
CA LEU A 203 3.28 8.79 7.33
C LEU A 203 3.39 7.35 6.85
N VAL A 204 4.49 6.98 6.21
CA VAL A 204 4.84 5.56 6.03
C VAL A 204 5.39 5.05 7.35
N MET A 205 4.66 4.13 7.97
CA MET A 205 5.00 3.52 9.26
C MET A 205 5.93 2.34 9.13
N ALA A 206 5.82 1.54 8.08
CA ALA A 206 6.80 0.50 7.80
C ALA A 206 6.84 0.22 6.31
N TRP A 207 7.97 -0.29 5.85
CA TRP A 207 8.11 -0.68 4.46
C TRP A 207 9.04 -1.87 4.32
N MET A 208 8.92 -2.57 3.20
CA MET A 208 9.82 -3.65 2.82
C MET A 208 9.89 -3.79 1.31
N ARG A 209 11.02 -4.28 0.82
CA ARG A 209 11.22 -4.61 -0.58
C ARG A 209 11.64 -6.06 -0.72
N THR A 210 11.09 -6.70 -1.75
CA THR A 210 11.48 -8.03 -2.23
C THR A 210 11.93 -7.91 -3.68
N ARG A 211 12.32 -9.03 -4.30
CA ARG A 211 12.66 -9.04 -5.74
C ARG A 211 11.48 -8.68 -6.66
N ARG A 212 10.24 -8.92 -6.22
CA ARG A 212 9.03 -8.75 -7.05
C ARG A 212 8.10 -7.64 -6.58
N TYR A 213 8.15 -7.28 -5.30
CA TYR A 213 7.21 -6.36 -4.68
C TYR A 213 7.91 -5.38 -3.75
N VAL A 214 7.35 -4.18 -3.66
CA VAL A 214 7.58 -3.27 -2.52
C VAL A 214 6.25 -3.05 -1.81
N ALA A 215 6.28 -3.03 -0.48
CA ALA A 215 5.10 -2.83 0.35
C ALA A 215 5.31 -1.69 1.35
N PHE A 216 4.25 -0.93 1.58
CA PHE A 216 4.18 0.19 2.51
C PHE A 216 2.99 0.00 3.44
N CYS A 217 3.20 0.22 4.74
CA CYS A 217 2.14 0.36 5.72
C CYS A 217 2.10 1.81 6.17
N MET A 218 0.96 2.48 5.97
CA MET A 218 0.74 3.88 6.26
C MET A 218 0.24 4.08 7.70
N SER A 219 0.27 5.32 8.20
CA SER A 219 -0.17 5.66 9.58
C SER A 219 -1.67 5.60 9.79
N ASP A 220 -2.46 5.59 8.71
CA ASP A 220 -3.89 5.27 8.69
C ASP A 220 -4.13 3.80 8.32
N GLY A 221 -3.14 2.92 8.53
CA GLY A 221 -3.27 1.47 8.36
C GLY A 221 -3.48 1.00 6.91
N VAL A 222 -3.49 1.92 5.94
CA VAL A 222 -3.49 1.59 4.52
C VAL A 222 -2.27 0.73 4.22
N LEU A 223 -2.51 -0.41 3.57
CA LEU A 223 -1.45 -1.28 3.08
C LEU A 223 -1.36 -1.13 1.57
N GLN A 224 -0.22 -0.69 1.08
CA GLN A 224 0.05 -0.60 -0.34
C GLN A 224 1.09 -1.65 -0.75
N VAL A 225 0.83 -2.34 -1.86
CA VAL A 225 1.74 -3.31 -2.49
C VAL A 225 1.91 -2.95 -3.95
N ASN A 226 3.13 -2.67 -4.38
CA ASN A 226 3.45 -2.41 -5.78
C ASN A 226 4.19 -3.62 -6.36
N ASN A 227 3.72 -4.12 -7.50
CA ASN A 227 4.41 -5.12 -8.29
C ASN A 227 5.52 -4.45 -9.13
N LEU A 228 6.77 -4.86 -8.92
CA LEU A 228 7.94 -4.28 -9.59
C LEU A 228 8.06 -4.74 -11.05
N SER A 229 7.50 -5.89 -11.42
CA SER A 229 7.64 -6.43 -12.78
C SER A 229 6.63 -5.87 -13.77
N ASP A 230 5.40 -5.62 -13.32
CA ASP A 230 4.34 -5.11 -14.19
C ASP A 230 3.81 -3.73 -13.80
N HIS A 231 4.30 -3.14 -12.70
CA HIS A 231 3.93 -1.80 -12.21
C HIS A 231 2.48 -1.63 -11.74
N SER A 232 1.72 -2.74 -11.60
CA SER A 232 0.42 -2.76 -10.94
C SER A 232 0.55 -2.49 -9.43
N LYS A 233 -0.50 -1.92 -8.83
CA LYS A 233 -0.51 -1.57 -7.39
C LYS A 233 -1.81 -2.01 -6.77
N LEU A 234 -1.72 -2.59 -5.59
CA LEU A 234 -2.85 -2.95 -4.74
C LEU A 234 -2.79 -2.06 -3.49
N ILE A 235 -3.84 -1.29 -3.24
CA ILE A 235 -3.96 -0.41 -2.07
C ILE A 235 -5.16 -0.88 -1.27
N GLN A 236 -4.91 -1.47 -0.11
CA GLN A 236 -5.94 -1.96 0.79
C GLN A 236 -6.26 -0.91 1.85
N CYS A 237 -7.54 -0.60 1.97
CA CYS A 237 -8.08 0.37 2.92
C CYS A 237 -8.85 -0.36 4.03
N PRO A 238 -8.32 -0.43 5.27
CA PRO A 238 -9.02 -1.09 6.37
C PRO A 238 -10.35 -0.43 6.72
N GLN A 239 -10.41 0.91 6.76
CA GLN A 239 -11.57 1.66 7.26
C GLN A 239 -12.80 1.48 6.36
N SER A 240 -12.60 1.44 5.05
CA SER A 240 -13.66 1.27 4.06
C SER A 240 -13.89 -0.20 3.66
N GLU A 241 -13.15 -1.13 4.27
CA GLU A 241 -13.12 -2.55 3.89
C GLU A 241 -13.03 -2.76 2.36
N SER A 242 -12.11 -2.04 1.73
CA SER A 242 -11.99 -2.00 0.28
C SER A 242 -10.55 -2.14 -0.19
N VAL A 243 -10.40 -2.42 -1.47
CA VAL A 243 -9.13 -2.43 -2.18
C VAL A 243 -9.24 -1.58 -3.43
N CYS A 244 -8.20 -0.81 -3.71
CA CYS A 244 -8.00 -0.11 -4.97
C CYS A 244 -6.90 -0.84 -5.75
N LEU A 245 -7.18 -1.18 -7.00
CA LEU A 245 -6.22 -1.72 -7.93
C LEU A 245 -5.87 -0.63 -8.95
N ILE A 246 -4.60 -0.24 -8.99
CA ILE A 246 -4.06 0.68 -9.99
C ILE A 246 -3.31 -0.14 -11.04
N LYS A 247 -3.78 -0.04 -12.28
CA LYS A 247 -3.16 -0.68 -13.45
C LYS A 247 -1.86 0.04 -13.84
N PRO A 248 -0.99 -0.62 -14.62
CA PRO A 248 0.22 0.01 -15.15
C PRO A 248 -0.12 1.22 -16.02
N SER A 249 0.73 2.24 -15.97
CA SER A 249 0.58 3.43 -16.83
C SER A 249 0.52 3.02 -18.31
N GLY A 250 -0.49 3.51 -19.04
CA GLY A 250 -0.76 3.13 -20.43
C GLY A 250 -1.74 1.96 -20.62
N SER A 251 -2.28 1.39 -19.53
CA SER A 251 -3.40 0.46 -19.60
C SER A 251 -4.69 1.16 -20.02
N PRO A 252 -5.66 0.47 -20.66
CA PRO A 252 -6.94 1.06 -20.99
C PRO A 252 -7.70 1.47 -19.71
N PRO A 253 -8.39 2.63 -19.71
CA PRO A 253 -9.15 3.10 -18.57
C PRO A 253 -10.32 2.13 -18.23
N PRO A 254 -10.76 2.07 -16.96
CA PRO A 254 -10.25 2.89 -15.87
C PRO A 254 -8.90 2.40 -15.31
N LEU A 255 -7.98 3.33 -15.01
CA LEU A 255 -6.66 3.01 -14.46
C LEU A 255 -6.73 2.57 -12.99
N ALA A 256 -7.63 3.17 -12.22
CA ALA A 256 -7.90 2.78 -10.84
C ALA A 256 -9.29 2.13 -10.72
N GLN A 257 -9.36 0.99 -10.05
CA GLN A 257 -10.62 0.27 -9.82
C GLN A 257 -10.77 -0.06 -8.32
N PHE A 258 -11.92 0.27 -7.75
CA PHE A 258 -12.23 0.11 -6.34
C PHE A 258 -13.22 -1.01 -6.11
N TYR A 259 -12.88 -1.93 -5.21
CA TYR A 259 -13.75 -3.04 -4.83
C TYR A 259 -13.86 -3.11 -3.31
N LYS A 260 -15.07 -3.23 -2.78
CA LYS A 260 -15.28 -3.70 -1.41
C LYS A 260 -14.87 -5.16 -1.32
N PHE A 261 -14.34 -5.58 -0.19
CA PHE A 261 -14.07 -7.00 0.05
C PHE A 261 -15.33 -7.87 -0.12
N CYS A 262 -16.51 -7.39 0.25
CA CYS A 262 -17.76 -8.12 0.01
C CYS A 262 -18.12 -8.29 -1.47
N GLN A 263 -17.74 -7.34 -2.34
CA GLN A 263 -17.93 -7.47 -3.79
C GLN A 263 -17.00 -8.55 -4.36
N LEU A 264 -15.77 -8.61 -3.86
CA LEU A 264 -14.78 -9.61 -4.29
C LEU A 264 -15.18 -11.04 -3.95
N LEU A 265 -15.85 -11.26 -2.81
CA LEU A 265 -16.39 -12.58 -2.42
C LEU A 265 -17.51 -13.06 -3.35
N LYS A 266 -18.15 -12.16 -4.10
CA LYS A 266 -19.22 -12.48 -5.06
C LYS A 266 -18.69 -12.78 -6.46
N LEU A 267 -17.38 -12.63 -6.71
CA LEU A 267 -16.79 -12.97 -8.00
C LEU A 267 -16.92 -14.48 -8.24
N PRO A 268 -17.43 -14.92 -9.41
CA PRO A 268 -17.60 -16.33 -9.68
C PRO A 268 -16.27 -17.09 -9.51
N SER A 269 -16.30 -18.19 -8.77
CA SER A 269 -15.15 -19.03 -8.46
C SER A 269 -14.66 -19.88 -9.64
N GLY A 270 -15.24 -19.71 -10.84
CA GLY A 270 -14.94 -20.51 -12.03
C GLY A 270 -14.10 -19.75 -13.06
N CYS A 271 -12.78 -19.96 -13.05
CA CYS A 271 -11.99 -19.74 -14.27
C CYS A 271 -12.23 -20.92 -15.23
N THR A 272 -13.00 -20.71 -16.30
CA THR A 272 -12.99 -21.66 -17.41
C THR A 272 -11.62 -21.61 -18.10
N ARG A 273 -11.10 -22.79 -18.41
CA ARG A 273 -9.70 -23.08 -18.80
C ARG A 273 -9.20 -22.36 -20.07
N GLY A 274 -10.06 -21.62 -20.76
CA GLY A 274 -9.79 -20.95 -22.04
C GLY A 274 -9.46 -19.47 -21.92
N GLU A 275 -10.00 -18.78 -20.93
CA GLU A 275 -9.79 -17.35 -20.70
C GLU A 275 -9.18 -17.18 -19.33
N ARG A 276 -7.84 -17.15 -19.31
CA ARG A 276 -7.12 -16.41 -18.28
C ARG A 276 -7.54 -14.95 -18.42
N ASP A 277 -8.71 -14.60 -17.90
CA ASP A 277 -9.11 -13.23 -17.67
C ASP A 277 -8.03 -12.64 -16.77
N THR A 278 -7.15 -11.89 -17.43
CA THR A 278 -5.80 -11.59 -16.95
C THR A 278 -5.85 -10.78 -15.66
N PHE A 279 -7.00 -10.17 -15.38
CA PHE A 279 -7.28 -9.33 -14.25
C PHE A 279 -7.57 -10.11 -12.96
N ASP A 280 -8.50 -11.07 -12.97
CA ASP A 280 -8.90 -11.81 -11.75
C ASP A 280 -7.73 -12.65 -11.21
N TYR A 281 -7.03 -13.37 -12.10
CA TYR A 281 -5.85 -14.13 -11.71
C TYR A 281 -4.74 -13.25 -11.12
N LYS A 282 -4.43 -12.12 -11.76
CA LYS A 282 -3.39 -11.20 -11.26
C LYS A 282 -3.78 -10.58 -9.94
N PHE A 283 -5.03 -10.18 -9.79
CA PHE A 283 -5.57 -9.62 -8.56
C PHE A 283 -5.46 -10.62 -7.42
N ARG A 284 -5.90 -11.87 -7.61
CA ARG A 284 -5.80 -12.94 -6.60
C ARG A 284 -4.36 -13.22 -6.20
N CYS A 285 -3.43 -13.32 -7.17
CA CYS A 285 -2.01 -13.47 -6.83
C CYS A 285 -1.49 -12.26 -6.05
N MET A 286 -1.85 -11.01 -6.41
CA MET A 286 -1.43 -9.84 -5.65
C MET A 286 -1.99 -9.81 -4.23
N LEU A 287 -3.24 -10.21 -4.03
CA LEU A 287 -3.85 -10.27 -2.71
C LEU A 287 -3.15 -11.30 -1.80
N ALA A 288 -2.84 -12.48 -2.34
CA ALA A 288 -2.09 -13.50 -1.59
C ALA A 288 -0.67 -13.00 -1.21
N ASN A 289 0.01 -12.32 -2.13
CA ASN A 289 1.31 -11.71 -1.83
C ASN A 289 1.19 -10.56 -0.81
N ALA A 290 0.09 -9.79 -0.86
CA ALA A 290 -0.19 -8.73 0.10
C ALA A 290 -0.36 -9.27 1.52
N GLU A 291 -1.00 -10.43 1.68
CA GLU A 291 -1.09 -11.10 2.98
C GLU A 291 0.30 -11.41 3.56
N GLU A 292 1.18 -12.01 2.76
CA GLU A 292 2.53 -12.38 3.21
C GLU A 292 3.37 -11.15 3.56
N LEU A 293 3.30 -10.11 2.73
CA LEU A 293 3.97 -8.82 2.97
C LEU A 293 3.41 -8.13 4.21
N ALA A 294 2.09 -8.18 4.44
CA ALA A 294 1.47 -7.64 5.63
C ALA A 294 1.96 -8.34 6.91
N ARG A 295 2.09 -9.68 6.89
CA ARG A 295 2.67 -10.44 8.02
C ARG A 295 4.11 -10.04 8.30
N ALA A 296 4.92 -9.83 7.26
CA ALA A 296 6.30 -9.40 7.42
C ALA A 296 6.41 -7.97 7.99
N LEU A 297 5.58 -7.04 7.51
CA LEU A 297 5.48 -5.69 8.07
C LEU A 297 4.98 -5.71 9.53
N LEU A 298 3.99 -6.54 9.84
CA LEU A 298 3.47 -6.73 11.18
C LEU A 298 4.56 -7.20 12.14
N LYS A 299 5.34 -8.20 11.72
CA LYS A 299 6.49 -8.70 12.49
C LYS A 299 7.52 -7.60 12.76
N ARG A 300 7.85 -6.80 11.75
CA ARG A 300 8.80 -5.67 11.89
C ARG A 300 8.31 -4.62 12.88
N LEU A 301 7.04 -4.22 12.80
CA LEU A 301 6.45 -3.25 13.73
C LEU A 301 6.44 -3.77 15.17
N LEU A 302 6.18 -5.07 15.37
CA LEU A 302 6.28 -5.70 16.70
C LEU A 302 7.70 -5.69 17.25
N GLU A 303 8.70 -5.99 16.42
CA GLU A 303 10.11 -5.92 16.79
C GLU A 303 10.49 -4.50 17.18
N GLU A 304 10.08 -3.49 16.40
CA GLU A 304 10.29 -2.08 16.73
C GLU A 304 9.57 -1.66 18.03
N LYS A 305 8.39 -2.20 18.32
CA LYS A 305 7.66 -1.91 19.58
C LYS A 305 8.35 -2.53 20.79
N ARG A 306 8.98 -3.70 20.65
CA ARG A 306 9.73 -4.39 21.74
C ARG A 306 11.07 -3.72 22.08
N LEU A 307 11.64 -2.97 21.14
CA LEU A 307 12.88 -2.21 21.35
C LEU A 307 12.65 -0.86 22.05
N ARG A 308 11.39 -0.51 22.34
CA ARG A 308 10.98 0.68 23.11
C ARG A 308 10.79 0.32 24.56
#